data_AF-A0A094FQC7-F1
#
_entry.id   AF-A0A094FQC7-F1
#
_cell.length_a   1.000
_cell.length_b   1.000
_cell.length_c   1.000
_cell.angle_alpha   90.00
_cell.angle_beta   90.00
_cell.angle_gamma   90.00
#
_symmetry.space_group_name_H-M   'P 1'
#
loop_
_entity.id
_entity.type
_entity.pdbx_description
1 polymer ?
#
loop_
_entity_poly.entity_id
_entity_poly.type
_entity_poly.pdbx_seq_one_letter_code
_entity_poly.pdbx_strand_id
1 'polypeptide(L)'
;MSKSSQSTSRTAIRVGDVRYDINISKIPYMSSFVDFQANAKPQSTEFVHEPIPLFDIALKGLESGYRQCFRSLPADLSQHHVLCETYDYLRIDVLGGQSINEIFSDLKSGQSDYDREERREIKGNKSKARDTAFKLLYSILLGDFKDETKDSAKVFNAVL
;
A
#
# COMPACT_ATOMS: atom_id res chain seq x y z
N MET A 1 -0.79 -32.69 -3.52
CA MET A 1 -1.85 -31.65 -3.54
C MET A 1 -1.29 -30.45 -4.29
N SER A 2 -1.67 -30.26 -5.56
CA SER A 2 -1.23 -29.12 -6.36
C SER A 2 -1.82 -27.83 -5.81
N LYS A 3 -0.96 -26.83 -5.54
CA LYS A 3 -1.41 -25.45 -5.34
C LYS A 3 -2.06 -24.98 -6.64
N SER A 4 -3.37 -24.83 -6.62
CA SER A 4 -4.10 -24.09 -7.64
C SER A 4 -3.53 -22.67 -7.68
N SER A 5 -2.81 -22.33 -8.74
CA SER A 5 -2.49 -20.95 -9.07
C SER A 5 -3.82 -20.30 -9.47
N GLN A 6 -4.49 -19.64 -8.52
CA GLN A 6 -5.57 -18.71 -8.86
C GLN A 6 -5.00 -17.71 -9.87
N SER A 7 -5.38 -17.86 -11.14
CA SER A 7 -5.19 -16.83 -12.16
C SER A 7 -5.86 -15.58 -11.61
N THR A 8 -5.06 -14.61 -11.19
CA THR A 8 -5.59 -13.33 -10.72
C THR A 8 -6.17 -12.65 -11.95
N SER A 9 -7.49 -12.70 -12.11
CA SER A 9 -8.14 -12.04 -13.25
C SER A 9 -7.87 -10.54 -13.11
N ARG A 10 -7.19 -9.98 -14.11
CA ARG A 10 -7.00 -8.53 -14.19
C ARG A 10 -8.13 -7.96 -15.04
N THR A 11 -8.53 -6.74 -14.71
CA THR A 11 -9.65 -6.05 -15.34
C THR A 11 -9.12 -4.80 -16.03
N ALA A 12 -9.43 -4.68 -17.32
CA ALA A 12 -9.15 -3.47 -18.08
C ALA A 12 -10.12 -2.35 -17.67
N ILE A 13 -9.58 -1.24 -17.20
CA ILE A 13 -10.32 -0.05 -16.77
C ILE A 13 -9.61 1.21 -17.27
N ARG A 14 -10.39 2.22 -17.65
CA ARG A 14 -9.88 3.57 -17.91
C ARG A 14 -10.14 4.46 -16.70
N VAL A 15 -9.11 5.10 -16.17
CA VAL A 15 -9.19 6.09 -15.08
C VAL A 15 -8.69 7.42 -15.63
N GLY A 16 -9.59 8.39 -15.79
CA GLY A 16 -9.31 9.58 -16.60
C GLY A 16 -9.01 9.21 -18.05
N ASP A 17 -7.85 9.62 -18.55
CA ASP A 17 -7.41 9.35 -19.92
C ASP A 17 -6.48 8.12 -20.05
N VAL A 18 -6.16 7.47 -18.94
CA VAL A 18 -5.18 6.37 -18.91
C VAL A 18 -5.88 5.02 -18.76
N ARG A 19 -5.48 4.06 -19.59
CA ARG A 19 -5.93 2.67 -19.50
C ARG A 19 -5.00 1.87 -18.60
N TYR A 20 -5.61 1.13 -17.69
CA TYR A 20 -4.95 0.21 -16.79
C TYR A 20 -5.53 -1.19 -16.96
N ASP A 21 -4.70 -2.18 -16.73
CA ASP A 21 -5.13 -3.55 -16.48
C ASP A 21 -4.77 -3.83 -15.03
N ILE A 22 -5.75 -4.02 -14.14
CA ILE A 22 -5.51 -4.07 -12.68
C ILE A 22 -6.15 -5.28 -12.02
N ASN A 23 -5.54 -5.77 -10.95
CA ASN A 23 -6.17 -6.76 -10.08
C ASN A 23 -7.13 -6.07 -9.10
N ILE A 24 -8.41 -5.94 -9.49
CA ILE A 24 -9.44 -5.26 -8.70
C ILE A 24 -9.72 -5.92 -7.34
N SER A 25 -9.39 -7.20 -7.15
CA SER A 25 -9.57 -7.88 -5.85
C SER A 25 -8.72 -7.28 -4.71
N LYS A 26 -7.66 -6.53 -5.06
CA LYS A 26 -6.81 -5.81 -4.10
C LYS A 26 -7.23 -4.36 -3.88
N ILE A 27 -8.27 -3.89 -4.58
CA ILE A 27 -8.72 -2.50 -4.57
C ILE A 27 -10.25 -2.53 -4.41
N PRO A 28 -10.77 -2.61 -3.16
CA PRO A 28 -12.19 -2.85 -2.90
C PRO A 28 -13.12 -1.86 -3.60
N TYR A 29 -12.76 -0.58 -3.61
CA TYR A 29 -13.52 0.44 -4.34
C TYR A 29 -13.67 0.10 -5.83
N MET A 30 -12.57 -0.30 -6.49
CA MET A 30 -12.58 -0.64 -7.92
C MET A 30 -13.35 -1.92 -8.20
N SER A 31 -13.31 -2.90 -7.29
CA SER A 31 -14.16 -4.09 -7.40
C SER A 31 -15.63 -3.70 -7.41
N SER A 32 -16.07 -2.91 -6.41
CA SER A 32 -17.46 -2.46 -6.32
C SER A 32 -17.88 -1.59 -7.51
N PHE A 33 -16.98 -0.73 -8.00
CA PHE A 33 -17.22 0.09 -9.19
C PHE A 33 -17.45 -0.77 -10.44
N VAL A 34 -16.59 -1.75 -10.69
CA VAL A 34 -16.71 -2.67 -11.84
C VAL A 34 -18.01 -3.48 -11.74
N ASP A 35 -18.30 -4.03 -10.56
CA ASP A 35 -19.53 -4.81 -10.33
C ASP A 35 -20.78 -3.96 -10.59
N PHE A 36 -20.81 -2.72 -10.09
CA PHE A 36 -21.91 -1.80 -10.33
C PHE A 36 -22.07 -1.48 -11.82
N GLN A 37 -20.98 -1.13 -12.50
CA GLN A 37 -21.04 -0.75 -13.91
C GLN A 37 -21.43 -1.93 -14.81
N ALA A 38 -20.93 -3.14 -14.53
CA ALA A 38 -21.28 -4.36 -15.26
C ALA A 38 -22.78 -4.67 -15.15
N ASN A 39 -23.38 -4.47 -13.98
CA ASN A 39 -24.80 -4.67 -13.76
C ASN A 39 -25.66 -3.55 -14.39
N ALA A 40 -25.19 -2.30 -14.32
CA ALA A 40 -25.92 -1.16 -14.87
C ALA A 40 -25.89 -1.10 -16.41
N LYS A 41 -24.79 -1.56 -17.03
CA LYS A 41 -24.60 -1.55 -18.49
C LYS A 41 -23.96 -2.86 -18.98
N PRO A 42 -24.72 -3.97 -19.05
CA PRO A 42 -24.17 -5.29 -19.38
C PRO A 42 -23.54 -5.41 -20.77
N GLN A 43 -23.89 -4.51 -21.70
CA GLN A 43 -23.34 -4.47 -23.06
C GLN A 43 -22.11 -3.57 -23.20
N SER A 44 -21.75 -2.84 -22.14
CA SER A 44 -20.58 -1.97 -22.17
C SER A 44 -19.30 -2.80 -22.17
N THR A 45 -18.40 -2.51 -23.10
CA THR A 45 -17.12 -3.20 -23.26
C THR A 45 -15.97 -2.52 -22.53
N GLU A 46 -16.21 -1.37 -21.89
CA GLU A 46 -15.17 -0.57 -21.23
C GLU A 46 -15.67 -0.03 -19.89
N PHE A 47 -14.90 -0.28 -18.82
CA PHE A 47 -15.08 0.35 -17.53
C PHE A 47 -14.36 1.70 -17.53
N VAL A 48 -15.07 2.79 -17.20
CA VAL A 48 -14.55 4.15 -17.30
C VAL A 48 -14.87 4.91 -16.03
N HIS A 49 -13.83 5.30 -15.32
CA HIS A 49 -13.89 6.10 -14.09
C HIS A 49 -13.24 7.47 -14.34
N GLU A 50 -13.73 8.49 -13.63
CA GLU A 50 -13.09 9.82 -13.61
C GLU A 50 -11.64 9.77 -13.11
N PRO A 51 -10.81 10.79 -13.37
CA PRO A 51 -9.45 10.84 -12.84
C PRO A 51 -9.41 10.67 -11.32
N ILE A 52 -8.48 9.83 -10.84
CA ILE A 52 -8.17 9.70 -9.41
C ILE A 52 -6.76 10.25 -9.20
N PRO A 53 -6.56 11.19 -8.28
CA PRO A 53 -5.23 11.74 -7.98
C PRO A 53 -4.22 10.64 -7.67
N LEU A 54 -3.01 10.72 -8.25
CA LEU A 54 -1.88 9.83 -7.97
C LEU A 54 -2.18 8.32 -8.07
N PHE A 55 -3.21 7.93 -8.84
CA PHE A 55 -3.67 6.54 -8.96
C PHE A 55 -2.58 5.59 -9.47
N ASP A 56 -1.77 6.04 -10.43
CA ASP A 56 -0.64 5.29 -10.99
C ASP A 56 0.42 4.99 -9.92
N ILE A 57 0.72 5.96 -9.06
CA ILE A 57 1.66 5.80 -7.94
C ILE A 57 1.07 4.86 -6.90
N ALA A 58 -0.22 5.02 -6.57
CA ALA A 58 -0.92 4.17 -5.63
C ALA A 58 -0.88 2.70 -6.08
N LEU A 59 -1.21 2.46 -7.36
CA LEU A 59 -1.17 1.15 -7.99
C LEU A 59 0.25 0.57 -7.98
N LYS A 60 1.26 1.36 -8.33
CA LYS A 60 2.67 0.93 -8.31
C LYS A 60 3.13 0.54 -6.91
N GLY A 61 2.70 1.27 -5.87
CA GLY A 61 2.96 0.91 -4.47
C GLY A 61 2.31 -0.42 -4.09
N LEU A 62 1.06 -0.63 -4.48
CA LEU A 62 0.31 -1.86 -4.21
C LEU A 62 0.90 -3.10 -4.92
N GLU A 63 1.35 -2.94 -6.17
CA GLU A 63 1.85 -4.06 -6.99
C GLU A 63 3.33 -4.35 -6.79
N SER A 64 4.16 -3.33 -6.55
CA SER A 64 5.62 -3.42 -6.52
C SER A 64 6.27 -3.09 -5.17
N GLY A 65 5.45 -2.81 -4.14
CA GLY A 65 5.86 -2.48 -2.78
C GLY A 65 5.85 -0.98 -2.51
N TYR A 66 5.42 -0.59 -1.30
CA TYR A 66 5.19 0.80 -0.93
C TYR A 66 6.44 1.69 -0.90
N ARG A 67 7.66 1.12 -0.89
CA ARG A 67 8.89 1.90 -1.14
C ARG A 67 8.87 2.64 -2.48
N GLN A 68 8.06 2.19 -3.43
CA GLN A 68 7.93 2.84 -4.73
C GLN A 68 7.20 4.18 -4.64
N CYS A 69 6.38 4.40 -3.62
CA CYS A 69 5.72 5.68 -3.37
C CYS A 69 6.78 6.77 -3.13
N PHE A 70 7.73 6.53 -2.23
CA PHE A 70 8.86 7.43 -1.98
C PHE A 70 9.79 7.63 -3.18
N ARG A 71 9.84 6.66 -4.10
CA ARG A 71 10.67 6.77 -5.32
C ARG A 71 9.97 7.51 -6.44
N SER A 72 8.65 7.53 -6.43
CA SER A 72 7.83 8.12 -7.50
C SER A 72 7.37 9.53 -7.12
N LEU A 73 7.38 9.88 -5.84
CA LEU A 73 7.07 11.22 -5.34
C LEU A 73 8.32 11.92 -4.79
N PRO A 74 8.43 13.25 -4.96
CA PRO A 74 9.44 14.04 -4.26
C PRO A 74 9.16 14.04 -2.74
N ALA A 75 10.13 14.45 -1.93
CA ALA A 75 9.98 14.62 -0.48
C ALA A 75 9.11 15.85 -0.11
N ASP A 76 7.89 15.87 -0.64
CA ASP A 76 6.85 16.87 -0.39
C ASP A 76 5.71 16.21 0.39
N LEU A 77 5.44 16.72 1.60
CA LEU A 77 4.45 16.15 2.49
C LEU A 77 3.03 16.27 1.92
N SER A 78 2.73 17.31 1.15
CA SER A 78 1.40 17.52 0.56
C SER A 78 1.05 16.43 -0.45
N GLN A 79 1.99 16.04 -1.30
CA GLN A 79 1.83 14.96 -2.27
C GLN A 79 1.64 13.60 -1.58
N HIS A 80 2.37 13.38 -0.48
CA HIS A 80 2.20 12.16 0.31
C HIS A 80 0.85 12.09 1.02
N HIS A 81 0.31 13.23 1.47
CA HIS A 81 -1.04 13.31 2.03
C HIS A 81 -2.10 12.93 0.98
N VAL A 82 -2.03 13.52 -0.22
CA VAL A 82 -2.93 13.18 -1.33
C VAL A 82 -2.84 11.70 -1.69
N LEU A 83 -1.64 11.12 -1.68
CA LEU A 83 -1.46 9.68 -1.92
C LEU A 83 -2.11 8.83 -0.82
N CYS A 84 -2.02 9.23 0.44
CA CYS A 84 -2.68 8.53 1.55
C CYS A 84 -4.20 8.63 1.44
N GLU A 85 -4.75 9.81 1.16
CA GLU A 85 -6.19 9.99 0.88
C GLU A 85 -6.65 9.14 -0.30
N THR A 86 -5.81 9.00 -1.32
CA THR A 86 -6.09 8.12 -2.47
C THR A 86 -6.18 6.66 -2.04
N TYR A 87 -5.27 6.18 -1.21
CA TYR A 87 -5.35 4.81 -0.67
C TYR A 87 -6.61 4.59 0.18
N ASP A 88 -6.99 5.55 1.02
CA ASP A 88 -8.23 5.47 1.82
C ASP A 88 -9.48 5.49 0.94
N TYR A 89 -9.55 6.39 -0.05
CA TYR A 89 -10.62 6.45 -1.04
C TYR A 89 -10.79 5.11 -1.77
N LEU A 90 -9.67 4.51 -2.19
CA LEU A 90 -9.64 3.20 -2.86
C LEU A 90 -9.94 2.02 -1.92
N ARG A 91 -10.03 2.28 -0.60
CA ARG A 91 -10.23 1.29 0.48
C ARG A 91 -9.13 0.23 0.50
N ILE A 92 -7.90 0.61 0.20
CA ILE A 92 -6.74 -0.29 0.23
C ILE A 92 -6.21 -0.36 1.67
N ASP A 93 -6.09 -1.57 2.20
CA ASP A 93 -5.40 -1.80 3.47
C ASP A 93 -3.88 -1.69 3.28
N VAL A 94 -3.35 -0.47 3.42
CA VAL A 94 -1.91 -0.18 3.32
C VAL A 94 -1.12 -0.89 4.41
N LEU A 95 -1.70 -1.02 5.61
CA LEU A 95 -1.04 -1.65 6.75
C LEU A 95 -1.00 -3.17 6.56
N GLY A 96 -1.96 -3.76 5.85
CA GLY A 96 -2.10 -5.20 5.70
C GLY A 96 -2.44 -5.86 7.04
N GLY A 97 -3.25 -5.19 7.86
CA GLY A 97 -3.62 -5.60 9.21
C GLY A 97 -2.51 -5.46 10.26
N GLN A 98 -1.32 -4.95 9.92
CA GLN A 98 -0.21 -4.81 10.85
C GLN A 98 -0.52 -3.80 11.97
N SER A 99 -0.18 -4.18 13.20
CA SER A 99 -0.13 -3.29 14.35
C SER A 99 1.09 -2.38 14.30
N ILE A 100 1.05 -1.27 15.04
CA ILE A 100 2.19 -0.33 15.14
C ILE A 100 3.48 -1.01 15.67
N ASN A 101 3.33 -2.01 16.55
CA ASN A 101 4.48 -2.76 17.09
C ASN A 101 5.13 -3.63 16.00
N GLU A 102 4.33 -4.25 15.13
CA GLU A 102 4.83 -5.02 13.99
C GLU A 102 5.49 -4.10 12.96
N ILE A 103 4.93 -2.91 12.72
CA ILE A 103 5.54 -1.88 11.88
C ILE A 103 6.93 -1.51 12.42
N PHE A 104 7.09 -1.26 13.72
CA PHE A 104 8.41 -0.96 14.29
C PHE A 104 9.39 -2.13 14.23
N SER A 105 8.92 -3.35 14.47
CA SER A 105 9.76 -4.55 14.32
C SER A 105 10.28 -4.68 12.89
N ASP A 106 9.41 -4.48 11.90
CA ASP A 106 9.75 -4.57 10.49
C ASP A 106 10.68 -3.43 10.02
N LEU A 107 10.55 -2.23 10.59
CA LEU A 107 11.50 -1.15 10.36
C LEU A 107 12.90 -1.51 10.84
N LYS A 108 13.01 -2.11 12.04
CA LYS A 108 14.29 -2.56 12.61
C LYS A 108 14.91 -3.72 11.84
N SER A 109 14.09 -4.53 11.16
CA SER A 109 14.57 -5.65 10.33
C SER A 109 15.52 -5.23 9.19
N GLY A 110 15.62 -3.93 8.87
CA GLY A 110 16.58 -3.42 7.89
C GLY A 110 18.04 -3.43 8.34
N GLN A 111 18.30 -3.53 9.66
CA GLN A 111 19.64 -3.61 10.22
C GLN A 111 20.19 -5.03 10.09
N SER A 112 21.48 -5.16 9.77
CA SER A 112 22.17 -6.44 9.86
C SER A 112 22.45 -6.76 11.32
N ASP A 113 22.34 -8.03 11.69
CA ASP A 113 22.72 -8.53 13.00
C ASP A 113 23.95 -9.44 12.87
N TYR A 114 24.69 -9.64 13.96
CA TYR A 114 25.81 -10.57 14.00
C TYR A 114 25.50 -11.71 14.96
N ASP A 115 25.34 -12.91 14.40
CA ASP A 115 25.19 -14.13 15.19
C ASP A 115 26.55 -14.53 15.76
N ARG A 116 26.70 -14.44 17.08
CA ARG A 116 27.94 -14.81 17.78
C ARG A 116 28.17 -16.31 17.86
N GLU A 117 27.11 -17.12 17.90
CA GLU A 117 27.19 -18.57 18.00
C GLU A 117 27.60 -19.17 16.66
N GLU A 118 26.97 -18.72 15.57
CA GLU A 118 27.27 -19.15 14.21
C GLU A 118 28.38 -18.32 13.54
N ARG A 119 28.89 -17.28 14.23
CA ARG A 119 29.94 -16.36 13.79
C ARG A 119 29.70 -15.77 12.41
N ARG A 120 28.45 -15.40 12.09
CA ARG A 120 28.06 -14.88 10.77
C ARG A 120 27.18 -13.63 10.85
N GLU A 121 27.28 -12.79 9.82
CA GLU A 121 26.37 -11.65 9.65
C GLU A 121 25.03 -12.13 9.08
N ILE A 122 23.94 -11.81 9.79
CA ILE A 122 22.57 -11.94 9.31
C ILE A 122 22.22 -10.64 8.61
N LYS A 123 22.17 -10.67 7.28
CA LYS A 123 21.88 -9.49 6.47
C LYS A 123 20.45 -9.00 6.70
N GLY A 124 20.30 -7.72 7.07
CA GLY A 124 19.00 -7.08 7.25
C GLY A 124 18.17 -7.00 5.97
N ASN A 125 16.85 -7.02 6.12
CA ASN A 125 15.89 -6.89 5.03
C ASN A 125 15.50 -5.43 4.74
N LYS A 126 16.40 -4.72 4.06
CA LYS A 126 16.20 -3.31 3.68
C LYS A 126 14.97 -3.07 2.82
N SER A 127 14.54 -4.07 2.04
CA SER A 127 13.36 -3.94 1.18
C SER A 127 12.08 -3.87 2.02
N LYS A 128 11.96 -4.79 3.00
CA LYS A 128 10.85 -4.82 3.96
C LYS A 128 10.81 -3.53 4.77
N ALA A 129 11.93 -3.13 5.37
CA ALA A 129 11.99 -1.90 6.16
C ALA A 129 11.56 -0.66 5.37
N ARG A 130 11.94 -0.55 4.08
CA ARG A 130 11.53 0.58 3.22
C ARG A 130 10.04 0.57 2.85
N ASP A 131 9.46 -0.61 2.62
CA ASP A 131 8.01 -0.71 2.40
C ASP A 131 7.27 -0.32 3.69
N THR A 132 7.75 -0.80 4.84
CA THR A 132 7.18 -0.50 6.15
C THR A 132 7.32 0.99 6.53
N ALA A 133 8.37 1.67 6.09
CA ALA A 133 8.51 3.11 6.30
C ALA A 133 7.35 3.91 5.71
N PHE A 134 6.82 3.50 4.55
CA PHE A 134 5.64 4.14 3.98
C PHE A 134 4.38 3.84 4.80
N LYS A 135 4.24 2.61 5.32
CA LYS A 135 3.13 2.26 6.22
C LYS A 135 3.12 3.12 7.47
N LEU A 136 4.29 3.38 8.06
CA LEU A 136 4.42 4.29 9.20
C LEU A 136 3.99 5.71 8.82
N LEU A 137 4.43 6.22 7.67
CA LEU A 137 4.00 7.53 7.17
C LEU A 137 2.47 7.60 6.98
N TYR A 138 1.88 6.56 6.39
CA TYR A 138 0.43 6.45 6.21
C TYR A 138 -0.31 6.55 7.55
N SER A 139 0.15 5.82 8.58
CA SER A 139 -0.39 5.92 9.94
C SER A 139 -0.25 7.33 10.53
N ILE A 140 0.89 8.00 10.31
CA ILE A 140 1.12 9.38 10.77
C ILE A 140 0.14 10.35 10.11
N LEU A 141 -0.07 10.24 8.80
CA LEU A 141 -0.83 11.23 8.03
C LEU A 141 -2.34 11.08 8.17
N LEU A 142 -2.87 9.85 8.21
CA LEU A 142 -4.32 9.63 8.34
C LEU A 142 -4.78 9.39 9.78
N GLY A 143 -3.86 9.26 10.73
CA GLY A 143 -4.19 9.14 12.15
C GLY A 143 -4.94 7.85 12.51
N ASP A 144 -4.87 6.81 11.67
CA ASP A 144 -5.57 5.54 11.89
C ASP A 144 -4.87 4.70 12.98
N PHE A 145 -5.02 5.15 14.21
CA PHE A 145 -4.49 4.55 15.41
C PHE A 145 -5.62 3.88 16.19
N LYS A 146 -5.45 2.59 16.53
CA LYS A 146 -6.45 1.87 17.34
C LYS A 146 -6.61 2.47 18.74
N ASP A 147 -5.53 3.03 19.29
CA ASP A 147 -5.53 3.84 20.51
C ASP A 147 -4.76 5.13 20.23
N GLU A 148 -5.50 6.20 19.87
CA GLU A 148 -4.92 7.50 19.48
C GLU A 148 -3.86 7.97 20.47
N THR A 149 -4.10 7.86 21.78
CA THR A 149 -3.15 8.30 22.80
C THR A 149 -1.90 7.44 22.88
N LYS A 150 -2.05 6.11 22.92
CA LYS A 150 -0.88 5.21 23.09
C LYS A 150 -0.09 5.06 21.80
N ASP A 151 -0.75 5.02 20.67
CA ASP A 151 -0.08 4.79 19.39
C ASP A 151 0.53 6.09 18.83
N SER A 152 -0.07 7.26 19.09
CA SER A 152 0.58 8.55 18.80
C SER A 152 1.89 8.73 19.60
N ALA A 153 1.88 8.43 20.90
CA ALA A 153 3.08 8.49 21.73
C ALA A 153 4.19 7.54 21.24
N LYS A 154 3.80 6.35 20.79
CA LYS A 154 4.71 5.36 20.18
C LYS A 154 5.33 5.86 18.88
N VAL A 155 4.52 6.47 18.01
CA VAL A 155 4.99 7.09 16.76
C VAL A 155 5.95 8.23 17.04
N PHE A 156 5.64 9.11 17.98
CA PHE A 156 6.52 10.19 18.41
C PHE A 156 7.88 9.67 18.89
N ASN A 157 7.88 8.61 19.71
CA ASN A 157 9.12 7.98 20.18
C ASN A 157 9.92 7.26 19.09
N ALA A 158 9.32 6.91 17.96
CA ALA A 158 10.00 6.22 16.87
C ALA A 158 10.73 7.17 15.91
N VAL A 159 10.39 8.46 15.94
CA VAL A 159 11.00 9.51 15.10
C VAL A 159 12.01 10.38 15.85
N LEU A 160 12.15 10.18 17.18
CA LEU A 160 13.21 10.74 18.03
C LEU A 160 14.39 9.78 18.13
#